data_AF-A0A433BKZ7-F1
#
_entry.id   AF-A0A433BKZ7-F1
#
_cell.length_a   1.000
_cell.length_b   1.000
_cell.length_c   1.000
_cell.angle_alpha   90.00
_cell.angle_beta   90.00
_cell.angle_gamma   90.00
#
_symmetry.space_group_name_H-M   'P 1'
#
loop_
_entity.id
_entity.type
_entity.pdbx_description
1 polymer ?
#
loop_
_entity_poly.entity_id
_entity_poly.type
_entity_poly.pdbx_seq_one_letter_code
_entity_poly.pdbx_strand_id
1 'polypeptide(L)' 'LMPHSTLLGSANLLVLPNIDAANISYNLLKTAAGGNIAIGPVLLGAAQPVHILTASTTVRRIVNMTALTVADANASR' A
#
# COMPACT_ATOMS: atom_id res chain seq x y z
N LEU A 1 13.66 -21.99 6.54
CA LEU A 1 14.48 -21.36 5.49
C LEU A 1 13.95 -21.80 4.13
N MET A 2 13.91 -20.91 3.14
CA MET A 2 13.49 -21.19 1.76
C MET A 2 14.75 -21.38 0.89
N PRO A 3 15.33 -22.61 0.82
CA PRO A 3 16.67 -22.83 0.29
C PRO A 3 16.84 -22.52 -1.21
N HIS A 4 15.75 -22.44 -1.97
CA HIS A 4 15.76 -22.13 -3.40
C HIS A 4 15.17 -20.74 -3.72
N SER A 5 15.02 -19.88 -2.71
CA SER A 5 14.50 -18.53 -2.89
C SER A 5 15.56 -17.61 -3.51
N THR A 6 15.15 -16.80 -4.49
CA THR A 6 15.96 -15.66 -4.98
C THR A 6 15.89 -14.45 -4.06
N LEU A 7 14.98 -14.46 -3.07
CA LEU A 7 14.78 -13.38 -2.10
C LEU A 7 15.74 -13.53 -0.93
N LEU A 8 16.43 -12.44 -0.61
CA LEU A 8 17.43 -12.34 0.46
C LEU A 8 17.00 -11.31 1.51
N GLY A 9 17.39 -11.54 2.76
CA GLY A 9 17.12 -10.62 3.86
C GLY A 9 15.66 -10.59 4.33
N SER A 10 15.27 -9.47 4.96
CA SER A 10 13.92 -9.27 5.50
C SER A 10 12.90 -8.98 4.40
N ALA A 11 11.72 -9.59 4.50
CA ALA A 11 10.63 -9.34 3.57
C ALA A 11 10.15 -7.87 3.63
N ASN A 12 9.96 -7.27 2.46
CA ASN A 12 9.47 -5.89 2.29
C ASN A 12 8.13 -5.81 1.52
N LEU A 13 7.67 -6.93 0.95
CA LEU A 13 6.41 -7.06 0.23
C LEU A 13 5.65 -8.30 0.71
N LEU A 14 4.39 -8.12 1.07
CA LEU A 14 3.50 -9.21 1.47
C LEU A 14 2.41 -9.37 0.40
N VAL A 15 2.49 -10.44 -0.38
CA VAL A 15 1.42 -10.85 -1.31
C VAL A 15 0.51 -11.82 -0.59
N LEU A 16 -0.80 -11.54 -0.59
CA LEU A 16 -1.77 -12.28 0.20
C LEU A 16 -2.73 -13.06 -0.70
N PRO A 17 -3.20 -14.24 -0.25
CA PRO A 17 -3.90 -15.19 -1.12
C PRO A 17 -5.32 -14.73 -1.50
N ASN A 18 -5.94 -13.85 -0.71
CA ASN A 18 -7.27 -13.30 -0.95
C ASN A 18 -7.48 -11.97 -0.20
N ILE A 19 -8.62 -11.33 -0.46
CA ILE A 19 -8.97 -10.01 0.10
C ILE A 19 -9.18 -10.05 1.62
N ASP A 20 -9.68 -11.16 2.17
CA ASP A 20 -9.92 -11.30 3.61
C ASP A 20 -8.61 -11.38 4.38
N ALA A 21 -7.68 -12.24 3.93
CA ALA A 21 -6.33 -12.31 4.46
C ALA A 21 -5.60 -10.97 4.34
N ALA A 22 -5.82 -10.24 3.24
CA ALA A 22 -5.30 -8.90 3.03
C ALA A 22 -5.82 -7.90 4.05
N ASN A 23 -7.14 -7.81 4.21
CA ASN A 23 -7.76 -6.87 5.13
C ASN A 23 -7.41 -7.18 6.60
N ILE A 24 -7.39 -8.45 6.99
CA ILE A 24 -7.01 -8.87 8.35
C ILE A 24 -5.55 -8.48 8.62
N SER A 25 -4.63 -8.91 7.75
CA SER A 25 -3.19 -8.64 7.94
C SER A 25 -2.89 -7.14 7.94
N TYR A 26 -3.50 -6.38 7.04
CA TYR A 26 -3.36 -4.93 6.98
C TYR A 26 -3.81 -4.25 8.28
N ASN A 27 -4.99 -4.59 8.80
CA ASN A 27 -5.50 -3.99 10.04
C ASN A 27 -4.70 -4.42 11.28
N LEU A 28 -4.25 -5.68 11.32
CA LEU A 28 -3.36 -6.17 12.38
C LEU A 28 -2.04 -5.40 12.38
N LEU A 29 -1.38 -5.27 11.22
CA LEU A 29 -0.12 -4.52 11.11
C LEU A 29 -0.30 -3.05 11.44
N LYS A 30 -1.37 -2.42 10.96
CA LYS A 30 -1.72 -1.04 11.29
C LYS A 30 -1.87 -0.82 12.79
N THR A 31 -2.47 -1.78 13.50
CA THR A 31 -2.71 -1.70 14.95
C THR A 31 -1.44 -2.03 15.75
N ALA A 32 -0.74 -3.10 15.37
CA ALA A 32 0.46 -3.59 16.07
C ALA A 32 1.68 -2.68 15.87
N ALA A 33 1.79 -2.02 14.72
CA ALA A 33 2.91 -1.12 14.41
C ALA A 33 2.78 0.27 15.04
N GLY A 34 1.85 0.48 15.99
CA GLY A 34 1.89 1.57 16.95
C GLY A 34 1.90 3.00 16.39
N GLY A 35 1.36 3.24 15.20
CA GLY A 35 1.27 4.58 14.61
C GLY A 35 1.98 4.77 13.27
N ASN A 36 2.40 3.70 12.59
CA ASN A 36 2.87 3.82 11.21
C ASN A 36 1.81 4.49 10.32
N ILE A 37 2.26 5.40 9.46
CA ILE A 37 1.41 6.12 8.50
C ILE A 37 1.00 5.11 7.43
N ALA A 38 -0.20 4.56 7.55
CA ALA A 38 -0.78 3.74 6.50
C ALA A 38 -1.14 4.65 5.31
N ILE A 39 -0.41 4.48 4.20
CA ILE A 39 -0.70 5.11 2.91
C ILE A 39 -1.46 4.11 2.06
N GLY A 40 -2.64 4.50 1.59
CA GLY A 40 -3.50 3.66 0.76
C GLY A 40 -5.00 3.83 1.04
N PRO A 41 -5.87 3.07 0.34
CA PRO A 41 -5.52 2.09 -0.68
C PRO A 41 -4.94 2.74 -1.95
N VAL A 42 -3.92 2.12 -2.54
CA VAL A 42 -3.31 2.53 -3.81
C VAL A 42 -3.87 1.63 -4.90
N LEU A 43 -4.49 2.23 -5.91
CA LEU A 43 -5.05 1.49 -7.03
C LEU A 43 -3.96 1.22 -8.05
N LEU A 44 -3.80 -0.06 -8.43
CA LEU A 44 -2.81 -0.52 -9.39
C LEU A 44 -3.52 -0.98 -10.67
N GLY A 45 -2.88 -0.79 -11.83
CA GLY A 45 -3.36 -1.29 -13.13
C GLY A 45 -4.30 -0.37 -13.91
N ALA A 46 -4.55 0.86 -13.44
CA ALA A 46 -5.24 1.87 -14.24
C ALA A 46 -4.34 2.39 -15.37
N ALA A 47 -4.96 2.83 -16.48
CA ALA A 47 -4.26 3.40 -17.63
C ALA A 47 -3.61 4.77 -17.34
N GLN A 48 -4.08 5.46 -16.30
CA GLN A 48 -3.55 6.72 -15.79
C GLN A 48 -3.55 6.69 -14.25
N PRO A 49 -2.71 7.48 -13.56
CA PRO A 49 -2.65 7.52 -12.10
C PRO A 49 -3.95 8.04 -11.50
N VAL A 50 -4.73 7.13 -10.93
CA VAL A 50 -6.01 7.44 -10.28
C VAL A 50 -6.11 6.63 -9.00
N HIS A 51 -6.55 7.27 -7.92
CA HIS A 51 -6.75 6.63 -6.62
C HIS A 51 -8.10 7.03 -6.04
N ILE A 52 -8.73 6.09 -5.33
CA ILE A 52 -10.05 6.26 -4.73
C ILE A 52 -9.89 6.45 -3.22
N LEU A 53 -10.40 7.56 -2.70
CA LEU A 53 -10.41 7.88 -1.28
C LEU A 53 -11.77 7.55 -0.67
N THR A 54 -11.77 7.20 0.62
CA THR A 54 -13.01 6.96 1.38
C THR A 54 -13.42 8.22 2.14
N ALA A 55 -14.70 8.37 2.49
CA ALA A 55 -15.18 9.53 3.27
C ALA A 55 -14.49 9.66 4.65
N SER A 56 -13.95 8.57 5.19
CA SER A 56 -13.17 8.52 6.43
C SER A 56 -11.71 8.97 6.29
N THR A 57 -11.32 9.53 5.13
CA THR A 57 -9.95 9.94 4.86
C THR A 57 -9.61 11.25 5.57
N THR A 58 -8.50 11.27 6.31
CA THR A 58 -8.00 12.48 6.98
C THR A 58 -7.33 13.43 5.99
N VAL A 59 -7.25 14.72 6.31
CA VAL A 59 -6.57 15.73 5.48
C VAL A 59 -5.14 15.32 5.13
N ARG A 60 -4.38 14.79 6.10
CA ARG A 60 -3.01 14.29 5.87
C ARG A 60 -2.98 13.19 4.80
N ARG A 61 -3.96 12.28 4.81
CA ARG A 61 -4.04 11.18 3.85
C ARG A 61 -4.45 11.68 2.46
N ILE A 62 -5.27 12.72 2.36
CA ILE A 62 -5.56 13.40 1.08
C ILE A 62 -4.26 13.96 0.49
N VAL A 63 -3.52 14.77 1.26
CA VAL A 63 -2.27 15.39 0.80
C VAL A 63 -1.24 14.33 0.36
N ASN A 64 -1.06 13.28 1.16
CA ASN A 64 -0.11 12.20 0.82
C ASN A 64 -0.53 11.44 -0.45
N MET A 65 -1.83 11.16 -0.62
CA MET A 65 -2.33 10.47 -1.81
C MET A 65 -2.23 11.34 -3.05
N THR A 66 -2.48 12.65 -2.97
CA THR A 66 -2.25 13.57 -4.08
C THR A 66 -0.77 13.62 -4.47
N ALA A 67 0.14 13.69 -3.50
CA ALA A 67 1.57 13.67 -3.76
C ALA A 67 2.00 12.36 -4.45
N LEU A 68 1.44 11.22 -4.02
CA LEU A 68 1.67 9.92 -4.65
C LEU A 68 1.16 9.90 -6.10
N THR A 69 -0.07 10.36 -6.35
CA THR A 69 -0.64 10.41 -7.71
C THR A 69 0.20 11.27 -8.66
N VAL A 70 0.69 12.42 -8.18
CA VAL A 70 1.55 13.32 -8.98
C VAL A 70 2.91 12.67 -9.24
N ALA A 71 3.49 11.99 -8.25
CA ALA A 71 4.72 11.24 -8.44
C ALA A 71 4.53 10.12 -9.49
N ASP A 72 3.44 9.38 -9.43
CA ASP A 72 3.11 8.32 -10.40
C ASP A 72 2.84 8.87 -11.81
N ALA A 73 2.28 10.08 -11.93
CA ALA A 73 2.07 10.75 -13.22
C ALA A 73 3.35 11.24 -13.87
N ASN A 74 4.32 11.66 -13.05
CA ASN A 74 5.63 12.12 -13.51
C ASN A 74 6.62 10.97 -13.67
N ALA A 75 6.39 9.82 -13.04
CA ALA A 75 7.17 8.62 -13.23
C ALA A 75 6.91 8.09 -14.65
N SER A 76 7.88 8.29 -15.55
CA SER A 76 7.88 7.66 -16.87
C SER A 76 7.86 6.14 -16.69
N ARG A 77 6.69 5.53 -16.96
CA ARG A 77 6.54 4.07 -17.07
C ARG A 77 7.07 3.55 -18.39
#